data_AF-A0A9P7U4D6-F1
#
_entry.id   AF-A0A9P7U4D6-F1
#
_cell.length_a   1.000
_cell.length_b   1.000
_cell.length_c   1.000
_cell.angle_alpha   90.00
_cell.angle_beta   90.00
_cell.angle_gamma   90.00
#
_symmetry.space_group_name_H-M   'P 1'
#
loop_
_entity.id
_entity.type
_entity.pdbx_description
1 polymer ?
#
loop_
_entity_poly.entity_id
_entity_poly.type
_entity_poly.pdbx_seq_one_letter_code
_entity_poly.pdbx_strand_id
1 'polypeptide(L)'
;MLGKIALEEAFALPRFQEKTRWWAGLFAIDPEKHAAEISDVADIRLNYMDKHGVGFTILSYTAPGIQDIWDPKEAQLLAKEINDYIAPEVKKHPERFGAFA
;
A
#
# COMPACT_ATOMS: atom_id res chain seq x y z
N MET A 1 21.76 0.21 -11.96
CA MET A 1 21.36 1.59 -11.60
C MET A 1 20.79 1.58 -10.19
N LEU A 2 21.31 2.42 -9.30
CA LEU A 2 20.80 2.63 -7.95
C LEU A 2 19.91 3.88 -7.91
N GLY A 3 19.08 4.01 -6.88
CA GLY A 3 18.22 5.19 -6.68
C GLY A 3 17.01 5.25 -7.60
N LYS A 4 16.47 4.09 -8.03
CA LYS A 4 15.25 4.05 -8.84
C LYS A 4 14.06 4.63 -8.06
N ILE A 5 13.12 5.23 -8.79
CA ILE A 5 11.84 5.69 -8.25
C ILE A 5 10.74 4.81 -8.82
N ALA A 6 9.92 4.22 -7.96
CA ALA A 6 8.72 3.48 -8.35
C ALA A 6 7.47 4.18 -7.78
N LEU A 7 6.34 4.13 -8.48
CA LEU A 7 5.19 4.99 -8.15
C LEU A 7 3.81 4.36 -8.46
N GLU A 8 3.76 3.04 -8.58
CA GLU A 8 2.51 2.28 -8.64
C GLU A 8 2.53 1.20 -7.56
N GLU A 9 2.90 1.62 -6.35
CA GLU A 9 3.24 0.72 -5.24
C GLU A 9 2.09 0.66 -4.23
N ALA A 10 1.25 -0.37 -4.36
CA ALA A 10 0.01 -0.44 -3.58
C ALA A 10 0.21 -0.76 -2.09
N PHE A 11 -0.68 -0.24 -1.24
CA PHE A 11 -0.90 -0.68 0.14
C PHE A 11 -2.40 -0.90 0.45
N ALA A 12 -2.68 -1.61 1.54
CA ALA A 12 -4.04 -1.82 2.06
C ALA A 12 -4.09 -1.56 3.58
N LEU A 13 -5.24 -1.13 4.09
CA LEU A 13 -5.42 -0.92 5.53
C LEU A 13 -5.33 -2.26 6.28
N PRO A 14 -4.61 -2.34 7.42
CA PRO A 14 -4.48 -3.58 8.19
C PRO A 14 -5.83 -4.20 8.60
N ARG A 15 -6.85 -3.37 8.88
CA ARG A 15 -8.19 -3.83 9.26
C ARG A 15 -8.94 -4.60 8.16
N PHE A 16 -8.41 -4.63 6.93
CA PHE A 16 -8.98 -5.38 5.80
C PHE A 16 -8.17 -6.63 5.44
N GLN A 17 -7.22 -7.06 6.27
CA GLN A 17 -6.32 -8.18 5.97
C GLN A 17 -7.04 -9.45 5.49
N GLU A 18 -8.14 -9.86 6.15
CA GLU A 18 -8.90 -11.05 5.73
C GLU A 18 -9.51 -10.89 4.33
N LYS A 19 -10.09 -9.71 4.04
CA LYS A 19 -10.65 -9.38 2.72
C LYS A 19 -9.54 -9.37 1.66
N THR A 20 -8.40 -8.75 1.97
CA THR A 20 -7.22 -8.70 1.09
C THR A 20 -6.74 -10.11 0.75
N ARG A 21 -6.55 -10.97 1.76
CA ARG A 21 -6.13 -12.36 1.58
C ARG A 21 -7.10 -13.16 0.73
N TRP A 22 -8.41 -12.99 0.94
CA TRP A 22 -9.44 -13.64 0.13
C TRP A 22 -9.33 -13.25 -1.36
N TRP A 23 -9.29 -11.96 -1.66
CA TRP A 23 -9.18 -11.46 -3.04
C TRP A 23 -7.86 -11.85 -3.71
N ALA A 24 -6.76 -11.88 -2.94
CA ALA A 24 -5.46 -12.31 -3.43
C ALA A 24 -5.48 -13.73 -3.99
N GLY A 25 -6.37 -14.61 -3.53
CA GLY A 25 -6.55 -15.95 -4.10
C GLY A 25 -6.92 -15.96 -5.60
N LEU A 26 -7.34 -14.84 -6.16
CA LEU A 26 -7.67 -14.72 -7.59
C LEU A 26 -6.51 -14.24 -8.46
N PHE A 27 -5.47 -13.63 -7.90
CA PHE A 27 -4.39 -13.00 -8.66
C PHE A 27 -2.97 -13.26 -8.14
N ALA A 28 -2.83 -13.85 -6.96
CA ALA A 28 -1.57 -14.24 -6.35
C ALA A 28 -1.54 -15.75 -6.09
N ILE A 29 -0.44 -16.40 -6.49
CA ILE A 29 -0.22 -17.83 -6.20
C ILE A 29 -0.01 -18.13 -4.71
N ASP A 30 0.41 -17.12 -3.95
CA ASP A 30 0.59 -17.16 -2.50
C ASP A 30 -0.16 -15.96 -1.88
N PRO A 31 -1.44 -16.14 -1.52
CA PRO A 31 -2.26 -15.06 -0.97
C PRO A 31 -1.82 -14.62 0.43
N GLU A 32 -1.15 -15.49 1.21
CA GLU A 32 -0.59 -15.11 2.52
C GLU A 32 0.51 -14.09 2.34
N LYS A 33 1.46 -14.41 1.45
CA LYS A 33 2.57 -13.52 1.15
C LYS A 33 2.07 -12.19 0.60
N HIS A 34 1.13 -12.22 -0.34
CA HIS A 34 0.57 -10.98 -0.88
C HIS A 34 -0.09 -10.12 0.21
N ALA A 35 -0.92 -10.72 1.06
CA ALA A 35 -1.59 -10.00 2.15
C ALA A 35 -0.59 -9.42 3.16
N ALA A 36 0.50 -10.13 3.46
CA ALA A 36 1.57 -9.62 4.31
C ALA A 36 2.31 -8.43 3.67
N GLU A 37 2.70 -8.54 2.39
CA GLU A 37 3.45 -7.50 1.67
C GLU A 37 2.63 -6.22 1.43
N ILE A 38 1.33 -6.34 1.12
CA ILE A 38 0.47 -5.19 0.84
C ILE A 38 0.00 -4.46 2.10
N SER A 39 -0.03 -5.13 3.25
CA SER A 39 -0.32 -4.50 4.55
C SER A 39 0.94 -3.97 5.25
N ASP A 40 2.13 -4.33 4.79
CA ASP A 40 3.41 -3.79 5.22
C ASP A 40 3.76 -2.50 4.45
N VAL A 41 3.99 -1.42 5.21
CA VAL A 41 4.43 -0.14 4.62
C VAL A 41 5.95 0.00 4.61
N ALA A 42 6.67 -0.56 5.59
CA ALA A 42 8.08 -0.25 5.80
C ALA A 42 9.01 -1.48 5.90
N ASP A 43 8.73 -2.50 6.71
CA ASP A 43 9.75 -3.52 7.03
C ASP A 43 10.08 -4.41 5.83
N ILE A 44 9.09 -5.12 5.29
CA ILE A 44 9.28 -5.99 4.13
C ILE A 44 9.62 -5.15 2.90
N ARG A 45 8.94 -4.01 2.74
CA ARG A 45 9.09 -3.13 1.57
C ARG A 45 10.49 -2.51 1.47
N LEU A 46 11.02 -1.93 2.55
CA LEU A 46 12.37 -1.36 2.56
C LEU A 46 13.43 -2.42 2.24
N ASN A 47 13.28 -3.63 2.76
CA ASN A 47 14.19 -4.73 2.47
C ASN A 47 14.25 -5.05 0.97
N TYR A 48 13.11 -5.08 0.26
CA TYR A 48 13.11 -5.23 -1.19
C TYR A 48 13.69 -4.02 -1.91
N MET A 49 13.37 -2.80 -1.46
CA MET A 49 13.89 -1.58 -2.04
C MET A 49 15.42 -1.55 -1.99
N ASP A 50 16.00 -1.86 -0.83
CA ASP A 50 17.46 -1.89 -0.64
C ASP A 50 18.10 -2.99 -1.49
N LYS A 51 17.54 -4.21 -1.46
CA LYS A 51 18.03 -5.35 -2.24
C LYS A 51 18.05 -5.07 -3.75
N HIS A 52 17.04 -4.35 -4.25
CA HIS A 52 16.88 -4.10 -5.67
C HIS A 52 17.29 -2.69 -6.11
N GLY A 53 17.84 -1.86 -5.21
CA GLY A 53 18.36 -0.52 -5.50
C GLY A 53 17.27 0.49 -5.87
N VAL A 54 16.11 0.41 -5.22
CA VAL A 54 15.02 1.40 -5.28
C VAL A 54 15.26 2.45 -4.20
N GLY A 55 15.49 3.68 -4.62
CA GLY A 55 15.77 4.79 -3.70
C GLY A 55 14.50 5.36 -3.08
N PHE A 56 13.42 5.43 -3.86
CA PHE A 56 12.18 6.07 -3.46
C PHE A 56 10.96 5.33 -4.02
N THR A 57 9.89 5.26 -3.24
CA THR A 57 8.61 4.71 -3.70
C THR A 57 7.46 5.63 -3.32
N ILE A 58 6.55 5.89 -4.26
CA ILE A 58 5.28 6.59 -3.98
C ILE A 58 4.20 5.54 -3.81
N LEU A 59 3.59 5.51 -2.63
CA LEU A 59 2.55 4.54 -2.28
C LEU A 59 1.17 5.03 -2.71
N SER A 60 0.31 4.12 -3.15
CA SER A 60 -1.08 4.40 -3.48
C SER A 60 -2.00 3.34 -2.86
N TYR A 61 -3.26 3.67 -2.63
CA TYR A 61 -4.20 2.68 -2.13
C TYR A 61 -4.53 1.64 -3.20
N THR A 62 -4.62 0.37 -2.79
CA THR A 62 -4.87 -0.74 -3.72
C THR A 62 -6.23 -0.63 -4.43
N ALA A 63 -6.32 -1.24 -5.62
CA ALA A 63 -7.55 -1.33 -6.39
C ALA A 63 -8.44 -2.51 -5.93
N PRO A 64 -9.77 -2.42 -6.09
CA PRO A 64 -10.54 -1.25 -6.55
C PRO A 64 -10.67 -0.13 -5.50
N GLY A 65 -10.29 -0.39 -4.25
CA GLY A 65 -10.18 0.63 -3.22
C GLY A 65 -11.48 1.38 -2.94
N ILE A 66 -11.40 2.70 -2.85
CA ILE A 66 -12.55 3.58 -2.60
C ILE A 66 -13.57 3.52 -3.76
N GLN A 67 -13.11 3.23 -4.98
CA GLN A 67 -13.97 3.18 -6.17
C GLN A 67 -14.96 2.01 -6.16
N ASP A 68 -14.78 1.02 -5.26
CA ASP A 68 -15.73 -0.07 -5.04
C ASP A 68 -16.93 0.33 -4.16
N ILE A 69 -16.86 1.49 -3.49
CA ILE A 69 -17.89 1.96 -2.56
C ILE A 69 -18.79 2.94 -3.29
N TRP A 70 -20.05 2.54 -3.49
CA TRP A 70 -21.04 3.36 -4.20
C TRP A 70 -21.70 4.41 -3.31
N ASP A 71 -21.75 4.22 -1.98
CA ASP A 71 -22.27 5.23 -1.06
C ASP A 71 -21.25 6.38 -0.91
N PRO A 72 -21.62 7.63 -1.27
CA PRO A 72 -20.65 8.72 -1.26
C PRO A 72 -20.11 9.08 0.12
N LYS A 73 -20.91 8.87 1.19
CA LYS A 73 -20.46 9.22 2.55
C LYS A 73 -19.47 8.18 3.05
N GLU A 74 -19.74 6.90 2.84
CA GLU A 74 -18.83 5.83 3.17
C GLU A 74 -17.52 5.94 2.39
N ALA A 75 -17.59 6.19 1.07
CA ALA A 75 -16.41 6.37 0.21
C ALA A 75 -15.54 7.54 0.70
N GLN A 76 -16.15 8.68 1.01
CA GLN A 76 -15.44 9.86 1.51
C GLN A 76 -14.77 9.60 2.87
N LEU A 77 -15.46 8.90 3.78
CA LEU A 77 -14.90 8.56 5.10
C LEU A 77 -13.70 7.61 4.97
N LEU A 78 -13.80 6.60 4.10
CA LEU A 78 -12.68 5.69 3.87
C LEU A 78 -11.50 6.39 3.19
N ALA A 79 -11.73 7.25 2.20
CA ALA A 79 -10.68 8.02 1.55
C ALA A 79 -9.88 8.87 2.55
N LYS A 80 -10.59 9.51 3.49
CA LYS A 80 -9.96 10.26 4.58
C LYS A 80 -9.15 9.34 5.50
N GLU A 81 -9.71 8.21 5.93
CA GLU A 81 -9.01 7.25 6.79
C GLU A 81 -7.72 6.74 6.15
N ILE A 82 -7.75 6.40 4.86
CA ILE A 82 -6.59 5.92 4.10
C ILE A 82 -5.47 6.97 4.11
N ASN A 83 -5.81 8.23 3.80
CA ASN A 83 -4.85 9.32 3.77
C ASN A 83 -4.28 9.63 5.16
N ASP A 84 -5.14 9.65 6.18
CA ASP A 84 -4.74 9.87 7.58
C ASP A 84 -3.89 8.70 8.13
N TYR A 85 -4.07 7.48 7.61
CA TYR A 85 -3.25 6.30 7.94
C TYR A 85 -1.87 6.35 7.28
N ILE A 86 -1.79 6.59 5.97
CA ILE A 86 -0.52 6.46 5.24
C ILE A 86 0.42 7.64 5.50
N ALA A 87 -0.12 8.84 5.73
CA ALA A 87 0.67 10.05 5.95
C ALA A 87 1.68 9.95 7.11
N PRO A 88 1.33 9.48 8.32
CA PRO A 88 2.32 9.27 9.40
C PRO A 88 3.29 8.12 9.11
N GLU A 89 2.88 7.08 8.39
CA GLU A 89 3.77 5.95 8.06
C GLU A 89 4.90 6.36 7.13
N VAL A 90 4.59 7.07 6.03
CA VAL A 90 5.62 7.55 5.10
C VAL A 90 6.52 8.63 5.73
N LYS A 91 6.01 9.39 6.71
CA LYS A 91 6.80 10.37 7.48
C LYS A 91 7.87 9.73 8.36
N LYS A 92 7.82 8.42 8.64
CA LYS A 92 8.89 7.73 9.37
C LYS A 92 10.16 7.56 8.52
N HIS A 93 10.01 7.55 7.18
CA HIS A 93 11.12 7.45 6.22
C HIS A 93 10.91 8.39 5.02
N PRO A 94 10.90 9.72 5.26
CA PRO A 94 10.53 10.72 4.24
C PRO A 94 11.51 10.77 3.05
N GLU A 95 12.72 10.23 3.21
CA GLU A 95 13.73 10.08 2.16
C GLU A 95 13.51 8.83 1.29
N ARG A 96 12.60 7.92 1.68
CA ARG A 96 12.32 6.65 1.00
C ARG A 96 10.89 6.56 0.48
N PHE A 97 9.93 7.24 1.12
CA PHE A 97 8.52 7.13 0.79
C PHE A 97 7.83 8.47 0.54
N GLY A 98 6.88 8.45 -0.39
CA GLY A 98 5.79 9.40 -0.51
C GLY A 98 4.46 8.67 -0.66
N ALA A 99 3.35 9.40 -0.73
CA ALA A 99 2.03 8.79 -0.96
C ALA A 99 1.18 9.67 -1.89
N PHE A 100 0.37 9.02 -2.74
CA PHE A 100 -0.70 9.66 -3.49
C PHE A 100 -2.00 9.71 -2.67
N ALA A 101 -2.82 10.71 -2.99
CA ALA A 101 -4.18 10.86 -2.49
C ALA A 101 -5.20 10.24 -3.45
#